data_AF-K1PHF8-F1
#
_entry.id   AF-K1PHF8-F1
#
_cell.length_a   1.000
_cell.length_b   1.000
_cell.length_c   1.000
_cell.angle_alpha   90.00
_cell.angle_beta   90.00
_cell.angle_gamma   90.00
#
_symmetry.space_group_name_H-M   'P 1'
#
loop_
_entity.id
_entity.type
_entity.pdbx_description
1 polymer ?
#
loop_
_entity_poly.entity_id
_entity_poly.type
_entity_poly.pdbx_seq_one_letter_code
_entity_poly.pdbx_strand_id
1 'polypeptide(L)'
;MYKLDLKTRICNTTVPHRGWIPRGTHPGDKFLSTNLVGASGYPKEKLTVLQFVSNKTDGMKHTIVSSPDCIPIRTTIFREQEIEISTYYDLSIGISDTKIWTPPKECVQWFQLKTVFGD
;
A
#
# COMPACT_ATOMS: atom_id res chain seq x y z
N MET A 1 0.10 2.25 -14.65
CA MET A 1 -0.87 1.54 -13.79
C MET A 1 -1.93 0.94 -14.69
N TYR A 2 -2.19 -0.35 -14.51
CA TYR A 2 -3.26 -1.05 -15.22
C TYR A 2 -4.48 -1.18 -14.31
N LYS A 3 -5.66 -0.84 -14.82
CA LYS A 3 -6.95 -1.02 -14.15
C LYS A 3 -7.84 -1.85 -15.06
N LEU A 4 -7.97 -3.14 -14.75
CA LEU A 4 -8.84 -4.05 -15.48
C LEU A 4 -10.19 -4.18 -14.77
N ASP A 5 -11.27 -3.94 -15.50
CA ASP A 5 -12.61 -4.35 -15.06
C ASP A 5 -12.74 -5.87 -15.23
N LEU A 6 -12.98 -6.58 -14.13
CA LEU A 6 -13.03 -8.04 -14.14
C LEU A 6 -14.29 -8.60 -14.83
N LYS A 7 -15.37 -7.82 -14.94
CA LYS A 7 -16.62 -8.21 -15.60
C LYS A 7 -16.56 -7.93 -17.10
N THR A 8 -16.18 -6.73 -17.50
CA THR A 8 -16.18 -6.31 -18.92
C THR A 8 -14.88 -6.65 -19.63
N ARG A 9 -13.82 -6.97 -18.89
CA ARG A 9 -12.46 -7.20 -19.41
C ARG A 9 -11.85 -5.99 -20.12
N ILE A 10 -12.38 -4.80 -19.88
CA ILE A 10 -11.82 -3.54 -20.42
C ILE A 10 -10.67 -3.09 -19.51
N CYS A 11 -9.50 -2.84 -20.10
CA CYS A 11 -8.33 -2.36 -19.39
C CYS A 11 -8.06 -0.88 -19.65
N ASN A 12 -7.99 -0.10 -18.57
CA ASN A 12 -7.56 1.29 -18.60
C ASN A 12 -6.11 1.39 -18.13
N THR A 13 -5.28 2.03 -18.95
CA THR A 13 -3.86 2.24 -18.65
C THR A 13 -3.61 3.71 -18.38
N THR A 14 -2.96 4.01 -17.26
CA THR A 14 -2.58 5.39 -16.89
C THR A 14 -1.12 5.47 -16.47
N VAL A 15 -0.47 6.61 -16.71
CA VAL A 15 0.89 6.87 -16.22
C VAL A 15 0.81 7.25 -14.73
N PRO A 16 1.52 6.56 -13.82
CA PRO A 16 1.58 6.98 -12.42
C PRO A 16 2.32 8.32 -12.31
N HIS A 17 1.66 9.34 -11.73
CA HIS A 17 2.27 10.67 -11.57
C HIS A 17 2.94 10.88 -10.20
N ARG A 18 2.64 10.03 -9.21
CA ARG A 18 3.20 10.12 -7.86
C ARG A 18 4.39 9.18 -7.67
N GLY A 19 5.36 9.61 -6.87
CA GLY A 19 6.45 8.76 -6.41
C GLY A 19 5.95 7.58 -5.56
N TRP A 20 6.77 6.52 -5.47
CA TRP A 20 6.45 5.35 -4.65
C TRP A 20 6.49 5.69 -3.16
N ILE A 21 5.42 5.33 -2.44
CA ILE A 21 5.33 5.48 -0.99
C ILE A 21 5.32 4.07 -0.38
N PRO A 22 6.39 3.64 0.30
CA PRO A 22 6.41 2.31 0.91
C PRO A 22 5.37 2.23 2.03
N ARG A 23 4.70 1.08 2.10
CA ARG A 23 3.83 0.73 3.23
C ARG A 23 4.69 0.25 4.39
N GLY A 24 4.31 0.60 5.61
CA GLY A 24 5.14 0.36 6.80
C GLY A 24 6.11 1.51 7.09
N THR A 25 7.01 1.25 8.03
CA THR A 25 8.04 2.20 8.46
C THR A 25 9.20 2.20 7.47
N HIS A 26 9.86 3.34 7.31
CA HIS A 26 11.03 3.51 6.46
C HIS A 26 12.16 4.19 7.24
N PRO A 27 13.45 3.95 6.92
CA PRO A 27 14.55 4.71 7.52
C PRO A 27 14.30 6.22 7.43
N GLY A 28 14.48 6.90 8.55
CA GLY A 28 14.20 8.34 8.70
C GLY A 28 12.79 8.69 9.16
N ASP A 29 11.87 7.70 9.28
CA ASP A 29 10.59 7.93 9.95
C ASP A 29 10.81 8.18 11.45
N LYS A 30 10.18 9.22 11.99
CA LYS A 30 10.32 9.63 13.40
C LYS A 30 9.41 8.78 14.28
N PHE A 31 9.98 8.11 15.28
CA PHE A 31 9.21 7.41 16.30
C PHE A 31 8.35 8.39 17.10
N LEU A 32 7.09 7.99 17.35
CA LEU A 32 6.14 8.77 18.15
C LEU A 32 5.81 8.09 19.47
N SER A 33 5.35 6.83 19.41
CA SER A 33 4.86 6.15 20.61
C SER A 33 4.83 4.63 20.47
N THR A 34 4.79 3.97 21.62
CA THR A 34 4.49 2.54 21.76
C THR A 34 3.13 2.42 22.42
N ASN A 35 2.25 1.60 21.86
CA ASN A 35 0.92 1.35 22.42
C ASN A 35 0.63 -0.15 22.47
N LEU A 36 -0.36 -0.52 23.27
CA LEU A 36 -0.88 -1.87 23.35
C LEU A 36 -2.29 -1.89 22.74
N VAL A 37 -2.51 -2.75 21.76
CA VAL A 37 -3.83 -2.99 21.16
C VAL A 37 -4.34 -4.34 21.65
N GLY A 38 -5.53 -4.37 22.26
CA GLY A 38 -6.12 -5.61 22.78
C GLY A 38 -7.29 -5.33 23.72
N ALA A 39 -8.05 -6.37 24.05
CA ALA A 39 -9.20 -6.25 24.95
C ALA A 39 -8.74 -6.18 26.41
N SER A 40 -9.25 -5.19 27.15
CA SER A 40 -9.05 -5.05 28.59
C SER A 40 -9.78 -6.19 29.34
N GLY A 41 -9.13 -7.34 29.46
CA GLY A 41 -9.70 -8.54 30.08
C GLY A 41 -9.10 -9.84 29.56
N TYR A 42 -8.43 -9.80 28.40
CA TYR A 42 -7.77 -10.96 27.80
C TYR A 42 -6.27 -10.67 27.64
N PRO A 43 -5.45 -10.90 28.68
CA PRO A 43 -4.02 -10.54 28.66
C PRO A 43 -3.20 -11.22 27.57
N LYS A 44 -3.72 -12.31 26.99
CA LYS A 44 -3.09 -13.06 25.90
C LYS A 44 -3.49 -12.56 24.50
N GLU A 45 -4.52 -11.72 24.41
CA GLU A 45 -5.03 -11.15 23.16
C GLU A 45 -4.63 -9.68 23.05
N LYS A 46 -3.31 -9.45 23.08
CA LYS A 46 -2.74 -8.12 22.96
C LYS A 46 -1.55 -8.11 22.03
N LEU A 47 -1.42 -7.00 21.31
CA LEU A 47 -0.35 -6.73 20.37
C LEU A 47 0.31 -5.40 20.73
N THR A 48 1.62 -5.40 20.89
CA THR A 48 2.39 -4.16 21.00
C THR A 48 2.54 -3.55 19.62
N VAL A 49 2.23 -2.27 19.49
CA VAL A 49 2.34 -1.52 18.24
C VAL A 49 3.21 -0.29 18.42
N LEU A 50 3.94 0.05 17.36
CA LEU A 50 4.80 1.21 17.30
C LEU A 50 4.23 2.20 16.29
N GLN A 51 4.26 3.48 16.65
CA GLN A 51 3.79 4.56 15.79
C GLN A 51 4.95 5.42 15.30
N PHE A 52 4.92 5.74 14.01
CA PHE A 52 5.91 6.56 13.34
C PHE A 52 5.25 7.65 12.49
N VAL A 53 5.96 8.76 12.32
CA VAL A 53 5.56 9.85 11.43
C VAL A 53 6.68 10.22 10.47
N SER A 54 6.31 10.58 9.24
CA SER A 54 7.23 10.98 8.19
C SER A 54 6.66 12.16 7.44
N ASN A 55 7.41 13.26 7.36
CA ASN A 55 7.09 14.35 6.46
C ASN A 55 7.57 13.97 5.07
N LYS A 56 6.64 13.86 4.12
CA LYS A 56 6.93 13.65 2.70
C LYS A 56 6.66 14.95 1.96
N THR A 57 7.24 15.07 0.76
CA THR A 57 7.09 16.27 -0.10
C THR A 57 5.62 16.63 -0.35
N ASP A 58 4.75 15.64 -0.34
CA ASP A 58 3.33 15.76 -0.67
C ASP A 58 2.46 15.22 0.49
N GLY A 59 2.80 15.63 1.72
CA GLY A 59 2.00 15.37 2.92
C GLY A 59 2.69 14.62 4.06
N MET A 60 1.93 14.28 5.09
CA MET A 60 2.42 13.62 6.30
C MET A 60 1.93 12.18 6.36
N LYS A 61 2.86 11.24 6.52
CA LYS A 61 2.56 9.80 6.66
C LYS A 61 2.65 9.39 8.13
N HIS A 62 1.54 8.92 8.68
CA HIS A 62 1.50 8.18 9.95
C HIS A 62 1.49 6.69 9.67
N THR A 63 2.33 5.93 10.37
CA THR A 63 2.42 4.48 10.22
C THR A 63 2.34 3.83 11.59
N ILE A 64 1.50 2.79 11.69
CA ILE A 64 1.42 1.89 12.84
C ILE A 64 1.89 0.52 12.38
N VAL A 65 2.88 -0.04 13.08
CA VAL A 65 3.44 -1.37 12.81
C VAL A 65 3.42 -2.22 14.08
N SER A 66 3.44 -3.55 13.94
CA SER A 66 3.61 -4.45 15.09
C SER A 66 5.04 -4.40 15.65
N SER A 67 5.19 -4.77 16.91
CA SER A 67 6.47 -5.09 17.52
C SER A 67 6.48 -6.55 17.96
N PRO A 68 7.58 -7.30 17.72
CA PRO A 68 8.85 -6.84 17.17
C PRO A 68 8.94 -6.86 15.63
N ASP A 69 8.01 -7.53 14.95
CA ASP A 69 8.18 -7.94 13.55
C ASP A 69 7.97 -6.83 12.50
N CYS A 70 7.59 -5.62 12.92
CA CYS A 70 7.36 -4.46 12.05
C CYS A 70 6.32 -4.69 10.94
N ILE A 71 5.34 -5.58 11.18
CA ILE A 71 4.25 -5.84 10.23
C ILE A 71 3.35 -4.60 10.16
N PRO A 72 3.05 -4.07 8.95
CA PRO A 72 2.21 -2.90 8.82
C PRO A 72 0.78 -3.20 9.27
N ILE A 73 0.25 -2.38 10.19
CA ILE A 73 -1.13 -2.48 10.67
C ILE A 73 -1.97 -1.39 10.04
N ARG A 74 -1.48 -0.15 10.04
CA ARG A 74 -2.20 0.99 9.47
C ARG A 74 -1.23 2.02 8.91
N THR A 75 -1.61 2.62 7.78
CA THR A 75 -0.95 3.79 7.22
C THR A 75 -2.00 4.85 6.95
N THR A 76 -1.76 6.07 7.43
CA THR A 76 -2.57 7.24 7.11
C THR A 76 -1.68 8.27 6.42
N ILE A 77 -2.08 8.73 5.24
CA ILE A 77 -1.40 9.79 4.51
C ILE A 77 -2.32 11.01 4.50
N PHE A 78 -1.88 12.06 5.18
CA PHE A 78 -2.57 13.35 5.23
C PHE A 78 -1.99 14.27 4.17
N ARG A 79 -2.85 14.87 3.37
CA ARG A 79 -2.52 15.90 2.38
C ARG A 79 -3.49 17.06 2.51
N GLU A 80 -3.22 18.15 1.80
CA GLU A 80 -3.99 19.39 1.94
C GLU A 80 -5.50 19.21 1.72
N GLN A 81 -5.89 18.30 0.82
CA GLN A 81 -7.30 18.11 0.42
C GLN A 81 -7.76 16.65 0.52
N GLU A 82 -6.87 15.71 0.86
CA GLU A 82 -7.17 14.28 0.87
C GLU A 82 -6.55 13.57 2.07
N ILE A 83 -7.23 12.52 2.54
CA ILE A 83 -6.71 11.59 3.54
C ILE A 83 -6.83 10.19 2.96
N GLU A 84 -5.69 9.53 2.76
CA GLU A 84 -5.64 8.12 2.38
C GLU A 84 -5.42 7.28 3.64
N ILE A 85 -6.38 6.41 3.98
CA ILE A 85 -6.26 5.48 5.10
C ILE A 85 -6.19 4.06 4.53
N SER A 86 -5.15 3.33 4.89
CA SER A 86 -4.99 1.92 4.56
C SER A 86 -4.79 1.12 5.85
N THR A 87 -5.63 0.12 6.07
CA THR A 87 -5.49 -0.82 7.19
C THR A 87 -5.29 -2.22 6.63
N TYR A 88 -4.38 -2.97 7.22
CA TYR A 88 -3.93 -4.26 6.70
C TYR A 88 -4.32 -5.38 7.66
N TYR A 89 -4.79 -6.48 7.09
CA TYR A 89 -5.22 -7.68 7.80
C TYR A 89 -4.77 -8.91 6.99
N ASP A 90 -4.75 -10.08 7.63
CA ASP A 90 -4.47 -11.37 7.00
C ASP A 90 -3.20 -11.38 6.13
N LEU A 91 -2.17 -10.69 6.62
CA LEU A 91 -0.90 -10.55 5.91
C LEU A 91 -0.12 -11.86 5.95
N SER A 92 0.36 -12.29 4.79
CA SER A 92 1.32 -13.37 4.64
C SER A 92 2.65 -12.79 4.15
N ILE A 93 3.76 -13.29 4.68
CA ILE A 93 5.09 -12.86 4.26
C ILE A 93 5.41 -13.51 2.90
N GLY A 94 5.82 -12.67 1.94
CA GLY A 94 6.17 -13.10 0.59
C GLY A 94 4.98 -13.11 -0.37
N ILE A 95 5.27 -13.50 -1.62
CA ILE A 95 4.28 -13.58 -2.70
C ILE A 95 4.31 -15.02 -3.21
N SER A 96 3.20 -15.73 -3.09
CA SER A 96 3.09 -17.15 -3.47
C SER A 96 3.07 -17.36 -4.98
N ASP A 97 2.38 -16.49 -5.72
CA ASP A 97 2.32 -16.51 -7.18
C ASP A 97 2.81 -15.18 -7.77
N THR A 98 3.98 -15.22 -8.40
CA THR A 98 4.61 -14.04 -9.02
C THR A 98 3.92 -13.59 -10.29
N LYS A 99 3.08 -14.45 -10.91
CA LYS A 99 2.34 -14.11 -12.13
C LYS A 99 1.29 -13.02 -11.90
N ILE A 100 0.94 -12.71 -10.64
CA ILE A 100 0.04 -11.61 -10.30
C ILE A 100 0.52 -10.24 -10.82
N TRP A 101 1.83 -10.08 -11.02
CA TRP A 101 2.42 -8.86 -11.56
C TRP A 101 2.45 -8.82 -13.09
N THR A 102 2.18 -9.94 -13.77
CA THR A 102 2.13 -9.99 -15.23
C THR A 102 0.81 -9.38 -15.70
N PRO A 103 0.83 -8.29 -16.49
CA PRO A 103 -0.40 -7.67 -16.95
C PRO A 103 -1.26 -8.66 -17.77
N PRO A 104 -2.59 -8.64 -17.58
CA PRO A 104 -3.51 -9.40 -18.44
C PRO A 104 -3.37 -8.99 -19.91
N LYS A 105 -3.65 -9.92 -20.83
CA LYS A 105 -3.52 -9.71 -22.28
C LYS A 105 -4.25 -8.45 -22.78
N GLU A 106 -5.39 -8.15 -22.17
CA GLU A 106 -6.25 -7.01 -22.50
C GLU A 106 -5.55 -5.66 -22.25
N CYS A 107 -4.57 -5.64 -21.34
CA CYS A 107 -3.81 -4.45 -20.98
C CYS A 107 -2.55 -4.23 -21.85
N VAL A 108 -2.14 -5.24 -22.63
CA VAL A 108 -0.95 -5.18 -23.51
C VAL A 108 -1.30 -5.18 -25.00
N GLN A 109 -2.47 -5.68 -25.40
CA GLN A 109 -2.90 -5.69 -26.82
C GLN A 109 -3.02 -4.30 -27.44
N TRP A 110 -3.47 -3.28 -26.68
CA TRP A 110 -3.58 -1.90 -27.19
C TRP A 110 -2.24 -1.26 -27.53
N PHE A 111 -1.17 -1.63 -26.82
CA PHE A 111 0.17 -1.13 -27.12
C PHE A 111 0.71 -1.67 -28.44
N GLN A 112 0.38 -2.92 -28.80
CA GLN A 112 0.82 -3.51 -30.06
C GLN A 112 0.13 -2.90 -31.28
N LEU A 113 -1.16 -2.52 -31.18
CA LEU A 113 -1.84 -1.86 -32.29
C LEU A 113 -1.31 -0.44 -32.57
N LYS A 114 -0.97 0.34 -31.53
CA LYS A 114 -0.34 1.66 -31.70
C LYS A 114 1.09 1.59 -32.27
N THR A 115 1.86 0.56 -31.94
CA THR A 115 3.21 0.38 -32.52
C THR A 115 3.17 -0.16 -33.96
N VAL A 116 2.13 -0.89 -34.34
CA VAL A 116 1.99 -1.44 -35.70
C VAL A 116 1.34 -0.45 -36.67
N PHE A 117 0.43 0.41 -36.21
CA PHE A 117 -0.33 1.29 -37.12
C PHE A 117 0.08 2.77 -37.10
N GLY A 118 0.95 3.22 -36.19
CA GLY A 118 1.29 4.64 -36.07
C GLY A 118 0.07 5.49 -35.69
N ASP A 119 0.29 6.70 -35.19
CA ASP A 119 -0.79 7.69 -35.08
C ASP A 119 -1.08 8.32 -36.45
#